data_AF-A0A4Z1H4V8-F1
#
_entry.id   AF-A0A4Z1H4V8-F1
#
_cell.length_a   1.000
_cell.length_b   1.000
_cell.length_c   1.000
_cell.angle_alpha   90.00
_cell.angle_beta   90.00
_cell.angle_gamma   90.00
#
_symmetry.space_group_name_H-M   'P 1'
#
loop_
_entity.id
_entity.type
_entity.pdbx_description
1 polymer ?
#
loop_
_entity_poly.entity_id
_entity_poly.type
_entity_poly.pdbx_seq_one_letter_code
_entity_poly.pdbx_strand_id
1 'polypeptide(L)'
;MKLWFKIVTILGTDLIQIPADFLPKEKLTDDMDIIISDLREVADMGAQEEPAVRFAYENLCWSTFFDTWEAGWDIVTRVDRENFGFVLDTFNIAGRVYGDPSSVDGKTENAERALNESLERLAKTIHVKKVFYIQVVDAEKMQEPLVKGHAFWDDEKPARMSWSRNARLFAGESERGAYLPVEKVTRIIVECLGYQEWVSMELFNRSMAEEGENVPDEHAK
;
A
#
# COMPACT_ATOMS: atom_id res chain seq x y z
N MET A 1 18.23 -3.51 9.48
CA MET A 1 18.81 -3.60 8.12
C MET A 1 19.76 -4.76 7.87
N LYS A 2 20.83 -4.95 8.67
CA LYS A 2 21.85 -6.00 8.41
C LYS A 2 21.32 -7.43 8.13
N LEU A 3 20.27 -7.86 8.82
CA LEU A 3 19.63 -9.16 8.56
C LEU A 3 18.95 -9.18 7.19
N TRP A 4 18.20 -8.13 6.86
CA TRP A 4 17.51 -8.00 5.57
C TRP A 4 18.48 -8.02 4.39
N PHE A 5 19.66 -7.37 4.51
CA PHE A 5 20.69 -7.42 3.48
C PHE A 5 21.18 -8.84 3.19
N LYS A 6 21.38 -9.65 4.24
CA LYS A 6 21.70 -11.07 4.05
C LYS A 6 20.57 -11.83 3.33
N ILE A 7 19.32 -11.54 3.68
CA ILE A 7 18.15 -12.19 3.07
C ILE A 7 18.05 -11.84 1.58
N VAL A 8 18.18 -10.57 1.21
CA VAL A 8 18.08 -10.17 -0.20
C VAL A 8 19.21 -10.78 -1.04
N THR A 9 20.45 -10.84 -0.51
CA THR A 9 21.55 -11.56 -1.17
C THR A 9 21.25 -13.04 -1.36
N ILE A 10 20.73 -13.73 -0.33
CA ILE A 10 20.39 -15.16 -0.42
C ILE A 10 19.27 -15.41 -1.43
N LEU A 11 18.27 -14.53 -1.48
CA LEU A 11 17.12 -14.65 -2.38
C LEU A 11 17.41 -14.13 -3.80
N GLY A 12 18.57 -13.49 -4.03
CA GLY A 12 18.93 -12.93 -5.33
C GLY A 12 18.04 -11.76 -5.75
N THR A 13 17.51 -10.99 -4.79
CA THR A 13 16.77 -9.75 -5.03
C THR A 13 17.58 -8.55 -4.54
N ASP A 14 17.24 -7.37 -5.01
CA ASP A 14 17.87 -6.11 -4.63
C ASP A 14 16.85 -5.13 -4.04
N LEU A 15 15.62 -5.54 -3.75
CA LEU A 15 14.53 -4.64 -3.38
C LEU A 15 13.89 -5.00 -2.04
N ILE A 16 13.72 -4.01 -1.18
CA ILE A 16 13.01 -4.13 0.11
C ILE A 16 11.87 -3.11 0.16
N GLN A 17 10.65 -3.56 0.45
CA GLN A 17 9.52 -2.67 0.75
C GLN A 17 9.62 -2.17 2.20
N ILE A 18 9.39 -0.88 2.42
CA ILE A 18 9.32 -0.26 3.75
C ILE A 18 7.94 0.39 3.90
N PRO A 19 7.01 -0.23 4.64
CA PRO A 19 5.72 0.39 4.90
C PRO A 19 5.83 1.53 5.93
N ALA A 20 4.97 2.53 5.77
CA ALA A 20 4.76 3.60 6.72
C ALA A 20 4.25 3.06 8.06
N ASP A 21 4.75 3.61 9.16
CA ASP A 21 4.47 3.09 10.50
C ASP A 21 3.00 3.33 10.91
N PHE A 22 2.48 2.38 11.69
CA PHE A 22 1.10 2.31 12.17
C PHE A 22 1.01 1.91 13.65
N LEU A 23 2.13 1.97 14.40
CA LEU A 23 2.11 1.85 15.85
C LEU A 23 1.31 3.00 16.51
N PRO A 24 0.88 2.84 17.78
CA PRO A 24 0.22 3.91 18.53
C PRO A 24 1.04 5.21 18.52
N LYS A 25 0.33 6.35 18.45
CA LYS A 25 0.94 7.69 18.30
C LYS A 25 2.01 7.98 19.35
N GLU A 26 1.85 7.49 20.57
CA GLU A 26 2.75 7.70 21.69
C GLU A 26 4.11 6.99 21.52
N LYS A 27 4.20 6.06 20.57
CA LYS A 27 5.43 5.31 20.23
C LYS A 27 6.11 5.83 18.97
N LEU A 28 5.50 6.80 18.30
CA LEU A 28 5.95 7.31 17.01
C LEU A 28 6.26 8.80 17.09
N THR A 29 7.11 9.24 16.18
CA THR A 29 7.34 10.67 15.92
C THR A 29 6.64 11.06 14.63
N ASP A 30 6.10 12.28 14.57
CA ASP A 30 5.67 12.95 13.34
C ASP A 30 6.71 13.98 12.87
N ASP A 31 7.85 14.07 13.55
CA ASP A 31 8.98 14.94 13.17
C ASP A 31 9.58 14.46 11.84
N MET A 32 9.32 15.24 10.79
CA MET A 32 9.81 14.95 9.45
C MET A 32 11.32 14.94 9.34
N ASP A 33 12.04 15.77 10.09
CA ASP A 33 13.50 15.81 9.97
C ASP A 33 14.12 14.51 10.52
N ILE A 34 13.55 13.97 11.60
CA ILE A 34 13.94 12.66 12.15
C ILE A 34 13.64 11.55 11.15
N ILE A 35 12.41 11.49 10.62
CA ILE A 35 11.99 10.43 9.71
C ILE A 35 12.83 10.41 8.42
N ILE A 36 13.10 11.59 7.84
CA ILE A 36 13.93 11.69 6.64
C ILE A 36 15.39 11.32 6.95
N SER A 37 15.91 11.68 8.13
CA SER A 37 17.24 11.27 8.57
C SER A 37 17.36 9.75 8.65
N ASP A 38 16.40 9.09 9.30
CA ASP A 38 16.40 7.62 9.47
C ASP A 38 16.30 6.90 8.12
N LEU A 39 15.41 7.36 7.24
CA LEU A 39 15.23 6.75 5.91
C LEU A 39 16.45 6.99 5.00
N ARG A 40 17.14 8.14 5.13
CA ARG A 40 18.41 8.38 4.44
C ARG A 40 19.50 7.45 4.94
N GLU A 41 19.59 7.22 6.25
CA GLU A 41 20.54 6.24 6.80
C GLU A 41 20.27 4.85 6.21
N VAL A 42 19.02 4.40 6.15
CA VAL A 42 18.65 3.12 5.52
C VAL A 42 19.05 3.07 4.05
N ALA A 43 18.75 4.12 3.28
CA ALA A 43 19.12 4.22 1.87
C ALA A 43 20.64 4.19 1.67
N ASP A 44 21.38 4.97 2.46
CA ASP A 44 22.84 5.06 2.40
C ASP A 44 23.50 3.72 2.80
N MET A 45 22.91 2.98 3.74
CA MET A 45 23.33 1.61 4.06
C MET A 45 23.11 0.65 2.88
N GLY A 46 21.93 0.69 2.24
CA GLY A 46 21.65 -0.21 1.10
C GLY A 46 22.50 0.09 -0.13
N ALA A 47 22.90 1.35 -0.32
CA ALA A 47 23.79 1.77 -1.41
C ALA A 47 25.22 1.21 -1.28
N GLN A 48 25.62 0.72 -0.09
CA GLN A 48 26.92 0.09 0.16
C GLN A 48 26.95 -1.42 -0.16
N GLU A 49 25.79 -2.03 -0.41
CA GLU A 49 25.68 -3.45 -0.78
C GLU A 49 26.01 -3.66 -2.27
N GLU A 50 26.32 -4.89 -2.68
CA GLU A 50 26.62 -5.27 -4.06
C GLU A 50 25.78 -6.50 -4.48
N PRO A 51 24.80 -6.35 -5.40
CA PRO A 51 24.34 -5.07 -5.97
C PRO A 51 23.71 -4.16 -4.91
N ALA A 52 23.66 -2.86 -5.20
CA ALA A 52 23.05 -1.87 -4.31
C ALA A 52 21.59 -2.24 -4.02
N VAL A 53 21.23 -2.29 -2.73
CA VAL A 53 19.86 -2.57 -2.30
C VAL A 53 19.01 -1.31 -2.45
N ARG A 54 17.88 -1.47 -3.12
CA ARG A 54 16.82 -0.49 -3.35
C ARG A 54 15.71 -0.64 -2.32
N PHE A 55 15.04 0.47 -2.04
CA PHE A 55 13.93 0.55 -1.09
C PHE A 55 12.70 1.16 -1.74
N ALA A 56 11.57 0.47 -1.64
CA ALA A 56 10.27 1.01 -2.04
C ALA A 56 9.47 1.38 -0.79
N TYR A 57 9.29 2.68 -0.55
CA TYR A 57 8.42 3.15 0.52
C TYR A 57 6.95 2.90 0.16
N GLU A 58 6.13 2.53 1.13
CA GLU A 58 4.71 2.30 0.95
C GLU A 58 3.91 3.09 1.99
N ASN A 59 2.99 3.95 1.56
CA ASN A 59 2.02 4.52 2.49
C ASN A 59 0.87 3.51 2.70
N LEU A 60 0.46 3.30 3.95
CA LEU A 60 -0.72 2.49 4.24
C LEU A 60 -1.90 3.41 4.52
N CYS A 61 -3.10 3.10 4.02
CA CYS A 61 -4.28 3.95 4.26
C CYS A 61 -4.78 3.97 5.72
N TRP A 62 -4.05 3.31 6.61
CA TRP A 62 -4.23 3.26 8.05
C TRP A 62 -2.95 3.61 8.83
N SER A 63 -1.90 4.12 8.17
CA SER A 63 -0.70 4.59 8.86
C SER A 63 -1.02 5.71 9.84
N THR A 64 -0.21 5.85 10.89
CA THR A 64 -0.56 6.72 12.03
C THR A 64 -0.46 8.22 11.70
N PHE A 65 0.50 8.60 10.85
CA PHE A 65 0.76 9.99 10.48
C PHE A 65 0.74 10.25 8.96
N PHE A 66 1.23 9.31 8.15
CA PHE A 66 1.43 9.50 6.71
C PHE A 66 0.64 8.46 5.91
N ASP A 67 -0.68 8.62 5.87
CA ASP A 67 -1.62 7.62 5.34
C ASP A 67 -2.15 7.93 3.93
N THR A 68 -1.61 8.95 3.27
CA THR A 68 -1.91 9.31 1.88
C THR A 68 -0.70 9.10 0.98
N TRP A 69 -0.94 8.90 -0.32
CA TRP A 69 0.15 8.81 -1.29
C TRP A 69 0.90 10.15 -1.39
N GLU A 70 0.22 11.29 -1.20
CA GLU A 70 0.86 12.61 -1.19
C GLU A 70 1.93 12.70 -0.08
N ALA A 71 1.59 12.22 1.12
CA ALA A 71 2.50 12.21 2.26
C ALA A 71 3.67 11.25 2.02
N GLY A 72 3.41 10.05 1.50
CA GLY A 72 4.45 9.11 1.12
C GLY A 72 5.38 9.66 0.03
N TRP A 73 4.84 10.39 -0.95
CA TRP A 73 5.62 11.02 -2.00
C TRP A 73 6.49 12.18 -1.49
N ASP A 74 5.99 12.99 -0.55
CA ASP A 74 6.80 14.03 0.11
C ASP A 74 8.00 13.39 0.83
N ILE A 75 7.78 12.27 1.52
CA ILE A 75 8.86 11.49 2.14
C ILE A 75 9.88 11.02 1.11
N VAL A 76 9.45 10.32 0.06
CA VAL A 76 10.35 9.81 -1.00
C VAL A 76 11.16 10.94 -1.65
N THR A 77 10.51 12.09 -1.91
CA THR A 77 11.16 13.26 -2.49
C THR A 77 12.21 13.85 -1.56
N ARG A 78 11.93 13.93 -0.25
CA ARG A 78 12.88 14.48 0.74
C ARG A 78 14.03 13.54 1.07
N VAL A 79 13.81 12.22 1.05
CA VAL A 79 14.89 11.24 1.23
C VAL A 79 15.97 11.47 0.17
N ASP A 80 15.57 11.70 -1.08
CA ASP A 80 16.45 12.12 -2.18
C ASP A 80 17.69 11.21 -2.33
N ARG A 81 17.44 9.92 -2.56
CA ARG A 81 18.47 8.90 -2.85
C ARG A 81 18.06 8.07 -4.05
N GLU A 82 18.99 7.74 -4.93
CA GLU A 82 18.70 7.01 -6.17
C GLU A 82 18.10 5.62 -5.91
N ASN A 83 18.57 4.92 -4.88
CA ASN A 83 18.08 3.62 -4.46
C ASN A 83 16.86 3.69 -3.52
N PHE A 84 16.25 4.87 -3.33
CA PHE A 84 15.02 5.02 -2.56
C PHE A 84 13.89 5.55 -3.46
N GLY A 85 12.83 4.76 -3.54
CA GLY A 85 11.69 4.99 -4.40
C GLY A 85 10.39 4.65 -3.70
N PHE A 86 9.34 4.49 -4.49
CA PHE A 86 7.97 4.40 -4.05
C PHE A 86 7.32 3.14 -4.63
N VAL A 87 6.49 2.48 -3.85
CA VAL A 87 5.50 1.53 -4.35
C VAL A 87 4.13 2.19 -4.34
N LEU A 88 3.41 2.10 -5.45
CA LEU A 88 2.03 2.56 -5.54
C LEU A 88 1.08 1.36 -5.42
N ASP A 89 0.40 1.27 -4.29
CA ASP A 89 -0.61 0.26 -4.02
C ASP A 89 -2.03 0.82 -4.24
N THR A 90 -2.82 0.15 -5.10
CA THR A 90 -4.16 0.61 -5.46
C THR A 90 -5.16 0.54 -4.30
N PHE A 91 -5.02 -0.44 -3.40
CA PHE A 91 -5.86 -0.55 -2.21
C PHE A 91 -5.54 0.57 -1.23
N ASN A 92 -4.27 0.91 -1.00
CA ASN A 92 -3.90 1.99 -0.11
C ASN A 92 -4.33 3.36 -0.67
N ILE A 93 -4.16 3.60 -1.98
CA ILE A 93 -4.65 4.83 -2.62
C ILE A 93 -6.17 4.93 -2.50
N ALA A 94 -6.91 3.92 -2.97
CA ALA A 94 -8.37 3.97 -3.01
C ALA A 94 -8.99 3.84 -1.61
N GLY A 95 -8.42 3.03 -0.73
CA GLY A 95 -8.88 2.83 0.64
C GLY A 95 -8.79 4.10 1.49
N ARG A 96 -7.92 5.05 1.15
CA ARG A 96 -7.82 6.33 1.88
C ARG A 96 -8.87 7.36 1.46
N VAL A 97 -9.18 7.46 0.17
CA VAL A 97 -10.00 8.56 -0.39
C VAL A 97 -11.31 8.12 -1.05
N TYR A 98 -11.54 6.82 -1.20
CA TYR A 98 -12.74 6.27 -1.81
C TYR A 98 -13.44 5.28 -0.89
N GLY A 99 -12.77 4.19 -0.50
CA GLY A 99 -13.34 3.13 0.32
C GLY A 99 -13.41 3.49 1.81
N ASP A 100 -14.50 3.10 2.45
CA ASP A 100 -14.61 3.14 3.91
C ASP A 100 -15.32 1.88 4.42
N PRO A 101 -14.60 0.93 5.05
CA PRO A 101 -15.20 -0.31 5.51
C PRO A 101 -16.17 -0.09 6.67
N SER A 102 -16.14 1.06 7.34
CA SER A 102 -17.04 1.40 8.44
C SER A 102 -18.27 2.20 7.98
N SER A 103 -18.37 2.54 6.69
CA SER A 103 -19.57 3.18 6.12
C SER A 103 -20.62 2.15 5.70
N VAL A 104 -21.90 2.53 5.79
CA VAL A 104 -23.04 1.72 5.34
C VAL A 104 -22.99 1.43 3.84
N ASP A 105 -22.53 2.41 3.04
CA ASP A 105 -22.43 2.25 1.60
C ASP A 105 -21.02 1.85 1.13
N GLY A 106 -20.10 1.60 2.07
CA GLY A 106 -18.71 1.22 1.81
C GLY A 106 -17.82 2.36 1.31
N LYS A 107 -18.29 3.61 1.32
CA LYS A 107 -17.55 4.75 0.75
C LYS A 107 -17.32 5.86 1.75
N THR A 108 -16.27 6.62 1.50
CA THR A 108 -16.05 7.93 2.11
C THR A 108 -17.02 8.98 1.54
N GLU A 109 -17.17 10.11 2.22
CA GLU A 109 -17.99 11.21 1.73
C GLU A 109 -17.41 11.78 0.42
N ASN A 110 -18.25 11.96 -0.61
CA ASN A 110 -17.84 12.44 -1.94
C ASN A 110 -16.74 11.58 -2.62
N ALA A 111 -16.70 10.28 -2.33
CA ALA A 111 -15.66 9.34 -2.77
C ALA A 111 -15.23 9.48 -4.24
N GLU A 112 -16.18 9.57 -5.17
CA GLU A 112 -15.89 9.68 -6.60
C GLU A 112 -15.13 10.97 -6.92
N ARG A 113 -15.57 12.09 -6.35
CA ARG A 113 -14.94 13.39 -6.55
C ARG A 113 -13.56 13.42 -5.89
N ALA A 114 -13.47 12.98 -4.64
CA ALA A 114 -12.23 12.96 -3.88
C ALA A 114 -11.14 12.12 -4.56
N LEU A 115 -11.52 10.92 -5.06
CA LEU A 115 -10.61 10.08 -5.82
C LEU A 115 -10.17 10.76 -7.13
N ASN A 116 -11.08 11.35 -7.89
CA ASN A 116 -10.72 12.00 -9.16
C ASN A 116 -9.72 13.13 -8.95
N GLU A 117 -9.99 14.00 -7.97
CA GLU A 117 -9.08 15.09 -7.61
C GLU A 117 -7.73 14.57 -7.11
N SER A 118 -7.73 13.45 -6.36
CA SER A 118 -6.51 12.78 -5.89
C SER A 118 -5.68 12.20 -7.04
N LEU A 119 -6.31 11.49 -7.97
CA LEU A 119 -5.63 10.91 -9.13
C LEU A 119 -5.11 11.98 -10.11
N GLU A 120 -5.82 13.10 -10.27
CA GLU A 120 -5.32 14.24 -11.05
C GLU A 120 -4.05 14.83 -10.44
N ARG A 121 -3.97 14.93 -9.10
CA ARG A 121 -2.74 15.36 -8.41
C ARG A 121 -1.64 14.31 -8.57
N LEU A 122 -1.95 13.03 -8.43
CA LEU A 122 -1.01 11.92 -8.57
C LEU A 122 -0.33 11.97 -9.94
N ALA A 123 -1.12 12.06 -11.01
CA ALA A 123 -0.64 12.13 -12.39
C ALA A 123 0.30 13.32 -12.66
N LYS A 124 0.10 14.44 -11.96
CA LYS A 124 0.88 15.68 -12.13
C LYS A 124 2.13 15.73 -11.25
N THR A 125 2.18 14.95 -10.18
CA THR A 125 3.15 15.13 -9.09
C THR A 125 4.20 14.03 -9.06
N ILE A 126 3.81 12.78 -9.30
CA ILE A 126 4.74 11.65 -9.17
C ILE A 126 5.68 11.60 -10.37
N HIS A 127 6.98 11.52 -10.09
CA HIS A 127 7.96 11.17 -11.12
C HIS A 127 8.07 9.65 -11.23
N VAL A 128 7.62 9.10 -12.37
CA VAL A 128 7.61 7.65 -12.63
C VAL A 128 8.96 6.93 -12.40
N LYS A 129 10.11 7.60 -12.58
CA LYS A 129 11.45 7.01 -12.33
C LYS A 129 11.69 6.64 -10.86
N LYS A 130 10.90 7.20 -9.94
CA LYS A 130 10.92 6.87 -8.51
C LYS A 130 9.90 5.80 -8.15
N VAL A 131 9.05 5.35 -9.06
CA VAL A 131 8.11 4.25 -8.82
C VAL A 131 8.84 2.95 -9.15
N PHE A 132 9.16 2.16 -8.12
CA PHE A 132 9.93 0.93 -8.27
C PHE A 132 9.06 -0.27 -8.62
N TYR A 133 7.84 -0.31 -8.09
CA TYR A 133 6.78 -1.19 -8.55
C TYR A 133 5.40 -0.69 -8.17
N ILE A 134 4.37 -1.33 -8.71
CA ILE A 134 2.99 -1.11 -8.32
C ILE A 134 2.38 -2.39 -7.79
N GLN A 135 1.43 -2.26 -6.88
CA GLN A 135 0.60 -3.34 -6.38
C GLN A 135 -0.85 -3.08 -6.79
N VAL A 136 -1.42 -4.01 -7.56
CA VAL A 136 -2.79 -3.91 -8.05
C VAL A 136 -3.64 -4.92 -7.30
N VAL A 137 -4.36 -4.42 -6.30
CA VAL A 137 -5.25 -5.21 -5.45
C VAL A 137 -6.51 -4.41 -5.12
N ASP A 138 -7.64 -5.11 -5.11
CA ASP A 138 -8.98 -4.62 -4.79
C ASP A 138 -9.36 -5.09 -3.38
N ALA A 139 -10.60 -4.83 -2.97
CA ALA A 139 -11.14 -5.37 -1.74
C ALA A 139 -12.67 -5.51 -1.77
N GLU A 140 -13.14 -6.47 -0.99
CA GLU A 140 -14.55 -6.76 -0.79
C GLU A 140 -15.26 -5.58 -0.11
N LYS A 141 -16.43 -5.18 -0.63
CA LYS A 141 -17.33 -4.29 0.07
C LYS A 141 -17.95 -5.00 1.27
N MET A 142 -17.71 -4.49 2.47
CA MET A 142 -18.31 -5.05 3.68
C MET A 142 -19.84 -5.04 3.60
N GLN A 143 -20.45 -6.19 3.87
CA GLN A 143 -21.91 -6.33 3.87
C GLN A 143 -22.55 -5.57 5.04
N GLU A 144 -21.85 -5.54 6.17
CA GLU A 144 -22.18 -4.72 7.33
C GLU A 144 -21.00 -3.81 7.67
N PRO A 145 -21.23 -2.59 8.17
CA PRO A 145 -20.15 -1.71 8.60
C PRO A 145 -19.15 -2.39 9.54
N LEU A 146 -17.87 -2.29 9.23
CA LEU A 146 -16.76 -2.77 10.06
C LEU A 146 -16.59 -1.82 11.25
N VAL A 147 -17.46 -1.99 12.24
CA VAL A 147 -17.50 -1.28 13.52
C VAL A 147 -17.52 -2.28 14.68
N LYS A 148 -17.51 -1.80 15.93
CA LYS A 148 -17.52 -2.66 17.12
C LYS A 148 -18.66 -3.69 17.07
N GLY A 149 -18.27 -4.97 17.12
CA GLY A 149 -19.18 -6.12 17.01
C GLY A 149 -19.12 -6.85 15.66
N HIS A 150 -18.50 -6.25 14.63
CA HIS A 150 -18.23 -6.92 13.36
C HIS A 150 -17.21 -8.06 13.54
N ALA A 151 -17.31 -9.12 12.73
CA ALA A 151 -16.43 -10.31 12.83
C ALA A 151 -14.93 -9.99 12.67
N PHE A 152 -14.60 -8.95 11.90
CA PHE A 152 -13.24 -8.45 11.70
C PHE A 152 -12.87 -7.26 12.59
N TRP A 153 -13.73 -6.87 13.55
CA TRP A 153 -13.42 -5.80 14.48
C TRP A 153 -12.26 -6.20 15.39
N ASP A 154 -11.36 -5.25 15.63
CA ASP A 154 -10.27 -5.39 16.57
C ASP A 154 -10.08 -4.03 17.27
N ASP A 155 -10.18 -4.01 18.60
CA ASP A 155 -10.11 -2.77 19.39
C ASP A 155 -8.72 -2.11 19.31
N GLU A 156 -7.68 -2.85 18.90
CA GLU A 156 -6.31 -2.34 18.78
C GLU A 156 -5.95 -1.90 17.35
N LYS A 157 -6.85 -2.08 16.37
CA LYS A 157 -6.54 -1.85 14.95
C LYS A 157 -7.56 -0.91 14.28
N PRO A 158 -7.11 0.00 13.41
CA PRO A 158 -8.03 0.76 12.56
C PRO A 158 -8.86 -0.18 11.65
N ALA A 159 -10.11 0.17 11.39
CA ALA A 159 -11.01 -0.62 10.53
C ALA A 159 -10.41 -0.92 9.14
N ARG A 160 -9.68 0.04 8.55
CA ARG A 160 -8.96 -0.15 7.27
C ARG A 160 -7.87 -1.21 7.34
N MET A 161 -7.17 -1.35 8.48
CA MET A 161 -6.18 -2.41 8.68
C MET A 161 -6.87 -3.78 8.77
N SER A 162 -7.95 -3.89 9.55
CA SER A 162 -8.73 -5.12 9.63
C SER A 162 -9.31 -5.51 8.27
N TRP A 163 -9.83 -4.54 7.53
CA TRP A 163 -10.33 -4.74 6.17
C TRP A 163 -9.21 -5.24 5.24
N SER A 164 -8.06 -4.56 5.22
CA SER A 164 -6.90 -4.95 4.42
C SER A 164 -6.46 -6.39 4.69
N ARG A 165 -6.50 -6.85 5.95
CA ARG A 165 -6.00 -8.18 6.33
C ARG A 165 -6.96 -9.33 6.05
N ASN A 166 -8.25 -9.04 5.89
CA ASN A 166 -9.30 -10.06 5.82
C ASN A 166 -10.03 -10.11 4.48
N ALA A 167 -9.93 -9.04 3.67
CA ALA A 167 -10.89 -8.78 2.62
C ALA A 167 -10.30 -8.12 1.38
N ARG A 168 -8.98 -8.18 1.16
CA ARG A 168 -8.42 -7.86 -0.16
C ARG A 168 -8.84 -8.92 -1.18
N LEU A 169 -8.97 -8.51 -2.42
CA LEU A 169 -9.36 -9.32 -3.58
C LEU A 169 -8.43 -8.97 -4.76
N PHE A 170 -8.30 -9.89 -5.72
CA PHE A 170 -7.70 -9.53 -7.00
C PHE A 170 -8.58 -8.51 -7.75
N ALA A 171 -7.95 -7.70 -8.59
CA ALA A 171 -8.65 -6.76 -9.42
C ALA A 171 -9.67 -7.47 -10.34
N GLY A 172 -10.93 -7.01 -10.30
CA GLY A 172 -11.99 -7.54 -11.15
C GLY A 172 -12.81 -8.69 -10.55
N GLU A 173 -12.52 -9.15 -9.33
CA GLU A 173 -13.33 -10.18 -8.62
C GLU A 173 -14.69 -9.64 -8.13
N SER A 174 -15.49 -9.08 -9.04
CA SER A 174 -16.78 -8.44 -8.74
C SER A 174 -17.79 -9.42 -8.14
N GLU A 175 -17.73 -10.70 -8.55
CA GLU A 175 -18.54 -11.79 -8.00
C GLU A 175 -18.24 -12.06 -6.51
N ARG A 176 -17.05 -11.67 -6.03
CA ARG A 176 -16.64 -11.74 -4.62
C ARG A 176 -16.81 -10.41 -3.88
N GLY A 177 -17.42 -9.41 -4.53
CA GLY A 177 -17.71 -8.11 -3.94
C GLY A 177 -16.59 -7.07 -4.09
N ALA A 178 -15.62 -7.28 -4.99
CA ALA A 178 -14.64 -6.25 -5.36
C ALA A 178 -15.36 -4.97 -5.82
N TYR A 179 -14.95 -3.81 -5.31
CA TYR A 179 -15.64 -2.54 -5.59
C TYR A 179 -14.74 -1.30 -5.61
N LEU A 180 -13.46 -1.44 -5.25
CA LEU A 180 -12.55 -0.32 -5.34
C LEU A 180 -12.30 0.00 -6.82
N PRO A 181 -12.13 1.29 -7.17
CA PRO A 181 -11.90 1.71 -8.55
C PRO A 181 -10.44 1.46 -8.99
N VAL A 182 -9.93 0.25 -8.76
CA VAL A 182 -8.52 -0.13 -8.95
C VAL A 182 -8.11 -0.02 -10.41
N GLU A 183 -8.98 -0.38 -11.35
CA GLU A 183 -8.72 -0.20 -12.79
C GLU A 183 -8.42 1.26 -13.11
N LYS A 184 -9.20 2.20 -12.56
CA LYS A 184 -9.00 3.63 -12.76
C LYS A 184 -7.66 4.09 -12.18
N VAL A 185 -7.33 3.66 -10.96
CA VAL A 185 -6.04 3.99 -10.32
C VAL A 185 -4.88 3.45 -11.18
N THR A 186 -4.94 2.18 -11.57
CA THR A 186 -3.92 1.52 -12.39
C THR A 186 -3.74 2.20 -13.74
N ARG A 187 -4.83 2.58 -14.41
CA ARG A 187 -4.76 3.30 -15.71
C ARG A 187 -4.07 4.65 -15.56
N ILE A 188 -4.30 5.39 -14.49
CA ILE A 188 -3.57 6.66 -14.25
C ILE A 188 -2.07 6.39 -14.10
N ILE A 189 -1.68 5.34 -13.39
CA ILE A 189 -0.27 5.00 -13.19
C ILE A 189 0.39 4.53 -14.50
N VAL A 190 -0.27 3.65 -15.25
CA VAL A 190 0.31 3.08 -16.49
C VAL A 190 0.22 4.05 -17.66
N GLU A 191 -0.95 4.66 -17.90
CA GLU A 191 -1.19 5.51 -19.08
C GLU A 191 -0.73 6.96 -18.87
N CYS A 192 -0.95 7.55 -17.68
CA CYS A 192 -0.62 8.95 -17.45
C CYS A 192 0.80 9.14 -16.90
N LEU A 193 1.23 8.33 -15.92
CA LEU A 193 2.63 8.39 -15.45
C LEU A 193 3.59 7.67 -16.40
N GLY A 194 3.10 6.76 -17.26
CA GLY A 194 3.93 5.99 -18.19
C GLY A 194 4.71 4.86 -17.51
N TYR A 195 4.16 4.28 -16.44
CA TYR A 195 4.81 3.17 -15.74
C TYR A 195 4.76 1.87 -16.56
N GLN A 196 5.90 1.18 -16.70
CA GLN A 196 6.05 0.00 -17.58
C GLN A 196 6.80 -1.18 -16.92
N GLU A 197 7.15 -1.06 -15.64
CA GLU A 197 7.94 -2.07 -14.92
C GLU A 197 7.02 -3.07 -14.17
N TRP A 198 7.52 -3.72 -13.12
CA TRP A 198 6.83 -4.76 -12.36
C TRP A 198 5.44 -4.37 -11.84
N VAL A 199 4.47 -5.26 -12.05
CA VAL A 199 3.14 -5.23 -11.44
C VAL A 199 3.03 -6.43 -10.51
N SER A 200 2.71 -6.18 -9.25
CA SER A 200 2.50 -7.21 -8.23
C SER A 200 1.05 -7.23 -7.74
N MET A 201 0.65 -8.31 -7.09
CA MET A 201 -0.64 -8.45 -6.43
C MET A 201 -0.42 -8.81 -4.96
N GLU A 202 -0.70 -7.88 -4.04
CA GLU A 202 -0.51 -8.09 -2.61
C GLU A 202 -1.83 -8.46 -1.93
N LEU A 203 -2.14 -9.76 -1.94
CA LEU A 203 -3.41 -10.28 -1.41
C LEU A 203 -3.29 -10.66 0.08
N PHE A 204 -4.20 -10.13 0.89
CA PHE A 204 -4.49 -10.61 2.24
C PHE A 204 -5.98 -10.84 2.39
N ASN A 205 -6.38 -12.11 2.41
CA ASN A 205 -7.77 -12.52 2.54
C ASN A 205 -7.90 -13.56 3.65
N ARG A 206 -9.01 -13.50 4.40
CA ARG A 206 -9.34 -14.49 5.43
C ARG A 206 -9.33 -15.92 4.90
N SER A 207 -9.73 -16.14 3.64
CA SER A 207 -9.75 -17.47 3.03
C SER A 207 -8.36 -18.08 2.88
N MET A 208 -7.30 -17.27 2.89
CA MET A 208 -5.91 -17.76 2.84
C MET A 208 -5.47 -18.41 4.15
N ALA A 209 -6.23 -18.24 5.24
CA ALA A 209 -6.02 -18.91 6.51
C ALA A 209 -6.87 -20.18 6.68
N GLU A 210 -7.71 -20.51 5.69
CA GLU A 210 -8.50 -21.74 5.71
C GLU A 210 -7.61 -22.97 5.50
N GLU A 211 -7.95 -24.07 6.18
CA GLU A 211 -7.28 -25.35 5.97
C GLU A 211 -7.91 -26.07 4.77
N GLY A 212 -7.08 -26.52 3.83
CA GLY A 212 -7.55 -27.34 2.71
C GLY A 212 -6.58 -27.37 1.54
N GLU A 213 -6.46 -28.53 0.89
CA GLU A 213 -5.56 -28.70 -0.26
C GLU A 213 -5.99 -27.87 -1.48
N ASN A 214 -7.26 -27.49 -1.56
CA ASN A 214 -7.81 -26.73 -2.69
C ASN A 214 -7.62 -25.20 -2.55
N VAL A 215 -7.24 -24.68 -1.38
CA VAL A 215 -7.13 -23.23 -1.15
C VAL A 215 -6.20 -22.54 -2.17
N PRO A 216 -4.99 -23.07 -2.48
CA PRO A 216 -4.16 -22.50 -3.53
C PRO A 216 -4.83 -22.50 -4.91
N ASP A 217 -5.52 -23.58 -5.27
CA ASP A 217 -6.19 -23.71 -6.58
C ASP A 217 -7.40 -22.78 -6.71
N GLU A 218 -8.08 -22.46 -5.61
CA GLU A 218 -9.18 -21.49 -5.60
C GLU A 218 -8.69 -20.06 -5.75
N HIS A 219 -7.52 -19.74 -5.21
CA HIS A 219 -6.89 -18.42 -5.35
C HIS A 219 -6.10 -18.24 -6.66
N ALA A 220 -5.80 -19.31 -7.39
CA ALA A 220 -5.07 -19.26 -8.66
C ALA A 220 -5.97 -19.09 -9.90
N LYS A 221 -7.29 -19.06 -9.73
CA LYS A 221 -8.30 -18.93 -10.80
C LYS A 221 -8.67 -17.47 -11.06
#